data_AF-A0AAV6MAT5-F1
#
_entry.id   AF-A0AAV6MAT5-F1
#
_cell.length_a   1.000
_cell.length_b   1.000
_cell.length_c   1.000
_cell.angle_alpha   90.00
_cell.angle_beta   90.00
_cell.angle_gamma   90.00
#
_symmetry.space_group_name_H-M   'P 1'
#
loop_
_entity.id
_entity.type
_entity.pdbx_description
1 polymer ?
#
loop_
_entity_poly.entity_id
_entity_poly.type
_entity_poly.pdbx_seq_one_letter_code
_entity_poly.pdbx_strand_id
1 'polypeptide(L)'
;MEDLPLPSIFEQARKIHNAATESASDQDVVRKGCDALRKCEDMIGKLGLFSANETKEDISTGNLKYILVPFYLAELTEKIMQEDRIPILKASQAKLKEFISFCETMELVPKEELETSTEGNSLADKRARKIARFKRQKAAESKLLEIKERKERRGRSSKASALSAPIEAGEEDMLDDDGEEEREAWLTTITLAICKAFDLLEMLKKEEEMLSSIKEKQEKDGDKNFSREILDDRMKRAEAWHRDGVVRARYSKPAPPITCATFAQDVLEGRANVSQAHEHKHQPLIFGPASLVNGPLTSERERLAAQVFQPGFRLPTMSIEEAGLKEMEMMNKWQERTAKFIEEANSSWHKDDNRKPGPSEVDEDEDDDAAQEKARAWDDWKDENPRGAGNKKLTPCG
;
A
#
# COMPACT_ATOMS: atom_id res chain seq x y z
N MET A 1 33.93 -10.29 24.95
CA MET A 1 33.72 -9.19 23.98
C MET A 1 34.65 -8.01 24.25
N GLU A 2 35.76 -8.18 25.01
CA GLU A 2 36.56 -7.04 25.51
C GLU A 2 37.75 -6.64 24.62
N ASP A 3 38.10 -7.40 23.58
CA ASP A 3 39.27 -7.11 22.73
C ASP A 3 38.98 -7.01 21.22
N LEU A 4 37.73 -6.79 20.82
CA LEU A 4 37.40 -6.66 19.40
C LEU A 4 37.74 -5.25 18.87
N PRO A 5 38.29 -5.12 17.65
CA PRO A 5 38.61 -3.82 17.08
C PRO A 5 37.32 -3.09 16.68
N LEU A 6 37.36 -1.74 16.68
CA LEU A 6 36.21 -0.87 16.40
C LEU A 6 35.45 -1.25 15.11
N PRO A 7 36.10 -1.52 13.96
CA PRO A 7 35.39 -1.95 12.75
C PRO A 7 34.56 -3.21 12.94
N SER A 8 35.08 -4.21 13.66
CA SER A 8 34.40 -5.48 13.89
C SER A 8 33.19 -5.33 14.81
N ILE A 9 33.30 -4.52 15.87
CA ILE A 9 32.17 -4.24 16.77
C ILE A 9 31.08 -3.49 15.99
N PHE A 10 31.46 -2.50 15.19
CA PHE A 10 30.52 -1.73 14.38
C PHE A 10 29.79 -2.61 13.35
N GLU A 11 30.50 -3.50 12.66
CA GLU A 11 29.88 -4.42 11.70
C GLU A 11 28.91 -5.40 12.38
N GLN A 12 29.28 -5.93 13.55
CA GLN A 12 28.40 -6.78 14.33
C GLN A 12 27.12 -6.04 14.73
N ALA A 13 27.28 -4.82 15.28
CA ALA A 13 26.16 -3.98 15.66
C ALA A 13 25.25 -3.62 14.48
N ARG A 14 25.85 -3.28 13.33
CA ARG A 14 25.12 -2.96 12.09
C ARG A 14 24.33 -4.15 11.55
N LYS A 15 24.88 -5.37 11.62
CA LYS A 15 24.16 -6.59 11.24
C LYS A 15 22.94 -6.82 12.14
N ILE A 16 23.09 -6.64 13.44
CA ILE A 16 21.98 -6.73 14.41
C ILE A 16 20.92 -5.67 14.13
N HIS A 17 21.34 -4.43 13.88
CA HIS A 17 20.46 -3.31 13.54
C HIS A 17 19.64 -3.57 12.27
N ASN A 18 20.28 -4.03 11.19
CA ASN A 18 19.59 -4.37 9.94
C ASN A 18 18.57 -5.49 10.16
N ALA A 19 18.96 -6.58 10.83
CA ALA A 19 18.08 -7.71 11.11
C ALA A 19 16.85 -7.30 11.94
N ALA A 20 17.05 -6.47 12.97
CA ALA A 20 15.98 -5.93 13.79
C ALA A 20 15.09 -4.94 13.05
N THR A 21 15.54 -4.35 11.94
CA THR A 21 14.77 -3.40 11.12
C THR A 21 13.94 -4.10 10.06
N GLU A 22 14.44 -5.19 9.51
CA GLU A 22 13.71 -6.00 8.52
C GLU A 22 12.71 -6.96 9.17
N SER A 23 12.99 -7.43 10.39
CA SER A 23 12.20 -8.47 11.06
C SER A 23 12.13 -8.26 12.58
N ALA A 24 11.16 -8.91 13.22
CA ALA A 24 11.10 -8.94 14.68
C ALA A 24 12.30 -9.74 15.22
N SER A 25 13.14 -9.10 16.02
CA SER A 25 14.33 -9.69 16.62
C SER A 25 14.14 -9.97 18.11
N ASP A 26 14.85 -10.97 18.61
CA ASP A 26 14.89 -11.30 20.03
C ASP A 26 15.38 -10.11 20.87
N GLN A 27 14.74 -9.89 22.02
CA GLN A 27 15.08 -8.78 22.91
C GLN A 27 16.53 -8.86 23.41
N ASP A 28 17.07 -10.06 23.60
CA ASP A 28 18.47 -10.26 23.98
C ASP A 28 19.43 -9.84 22.85
N VAL A 29 19.04 -10.06 21.60
CA VAL A 29 19.83 -9.64 20.43
C VAL A 29 19.80 -8.12 20.29
N VAL A 30 18.63 -7.49 20.48
CA VAL A 30 18.48 -6.03 20.49
C VAL A 30 19.36 -5.40 21.58
N ARG A 31 19.32 -5.92 22.81
CA ARG A 31 20.16 -5.44 23.93
C ARG A 31 21.64 -5.60 23.65
N LYS A 32 22.08 -6.76 23.11
CA LYS A 32 23.46 -6.97 22.66
C LYS A 32 23.90 -5.97 21.59
N GLY A 33 22.99 -5.63 20.66
CA GLY A 33 23.24 -4.60 19.65
C GLY A 33 23.41 -3.21 20.26
N CYS A 34 22.57 -2.82 21.21
CA CYS A 34 22.71 -1.56 21.96
C CYS A 34 24.05 -1.49 22.70
N ASP A 35 24.46 -2.57 23.38
CA ASP A 35 25.73 -2.60 24.12
C ASP A 35 26.94 -2.56 23.19
N ALA A 36 26.86 -3.20 22.02
CA ALA A 36 27.90 -3.09 20.99
C ALA A 36 28.03 -1.65 20.45
N LEU A 37 26.92 -0.96 20.20
CA LEU A 37 26.94 0.43 19.74
C LEU A 37 27.44 1.41 20.81
N ARG A 38 27.08 1.21 22.09
CA ARG A 38 27.65 1.99 23.21
C ARG A 38 29.16 1.84 23.29
N LYS A 39 29.67 0.62 23.09
CA LYS A 39 31.12 0.39 23.00
C LYS A 39 31.76 1.09 21.80
N CYS A 40 31.10 1.07 20.64
CA CYS A 40 31.57 1.84 19.49
C CYS A 40 31.66 3.33 19.81
N GLU A 41 30.63 3.90 20.44
CA GLU A 41 30.58 5.29 20.86
C GLU A 41 31.73 5.65 21.83
N ASP A 42 31.95 4.82 22.85
CA ASP A 42 33.06 5.00 23.81
C ASP A 42 34.44 4.96 23.11
N MET A 43 34.62 4.05 22.15
CA MET A 43 35.87 3.92 21.39
C MET A 43 36.08 5.11 20.45
N ILE A 44 35.04 5.57 19.76
CA ILE A 44 35.07 6.74 18.88
C ILE A 44 35.48 7.97 19.69
N GLY A 45 34.89 8.16 20.87
CA GLY A 45 35.24 9.26 21.78
C GLY A 45 36.69 9.19 22.27
N LYS A 46 37.17 8.00 22.66
CA LYS A 46 38.57 7.80 23.10
C LYS A 46 39.59 8.00 21.97
N LEU A 47 39.24 7.63 20.75
CA LEU A 47 40.09 7.81 19.58
C LEU A 47 40.07 9.25 19.05
N GLY A 48 39.08 10.06 19.43
CA GLY A 48 38.91 11.42 18.95
C GLY A 48 38.75 11.48 17.43
N LEU A 49 37.99 10.55 16.85
CA LEU A 49 37.87 10.42 15.38
C LEU A 49 37.21 11.61 14.69
N PHE A 50 36.52 12.44 15.46
CA PHE A 50 35.80 13.60 14.98
C PHE A 50 36.14 14.81 15.85
N SER A 51 36.46 15.91 15.21
CA SER A 51 36.64 17.21 15.85
C SER A 51 35.47 18.13 15.55
N ALA A 52 35.13 19.03 16.48
CA ALA A 52 34.04 19.99 16.29
C ALA A 52 34.31 21.04 15.18
N ASN A 53 35.57 21.15 14.73
CA ASN A 53 35.98 22.09 13.68
C ASN A 53 36.18 21.43 12.31
N GLU A 54 35.86 20.14 12.18
CA GLU A 54 35.95 19.43 10.90
C GLU A 54 34.68 19.63 10.07
N THR A 55 34.84 19.65 8.76
CA THR A 55 33.74 19.55 7.80
C THR A 55 33.60 18.12 7.29
N LYS A 56 32.51 17.83 6.59
CA LYS A 56 32.32 16.54 5.91
C LYS A 56 33.43 16.16 4.92
N GLU A 57 34.26 17.10 4.48
CA GLU A 57 35.38 16.86 3.56
C GLU A 57 36.64 16.40 4.29
N ASP A 58 36.82 16.81 5.55
CA ASP A 58 38.02 16.51 6.36
C ASP A 58 38.03 15.09 6.93
N ILE A 59 36.87 14.42 6.93
CA ILE A 59 36.72 13.07 7.48
C ILE A 59 37.17 12.03 6.45
N SER A 60 38.00 11.08 6.89
CA SER A 60 38.40 9.94 6.04
C SER A 60 37.22 9.07 5.65
N THR A 61 37.21 8.55 4.41
CA THR A 61 36.09 7.76 3.88
C THR A 61 35.74 6.56 4.77
N GLY A 62 36.74 5.91 5.38
CA GLY A 62 36.54 4.78 6.29
C GLY A 62 35.89 5.15 7.63
N ASN A 63 35.99 6.41 8.06
CA ASN A 63 35.45 6.89 9.33
C ASN A 63 34.02 7.43 9.22
N LEU A 64 33.57 7.81 8.02
CA LEU A 64 32.21 8.33 7.80
C LEU A 64 31.11 7.42 8.35
N LYS A 65 31.30 6.09 8.28
CA LYS A 65 30.35 5.11 8.80
C LYS A 65 30.06 5.26 10.30
N TYR A 66 31.03 5.76 11.07
CA TYR A 66 30.89 5.89 12.53
C TYR A 66 30.00 7.06 12.96
N ILE A 67 29.74 8.02 12.06
CA ILE A 67 28.78 9.11 12.28
C ILE A 67 27.37 8.54 12.52
N LEU A 68 27.07 7.36 11.98
CA LEU A 68 25.76 6.70 12.10
C LEU A 68 25.54 5.99 13.44
N VAL A 69 26.56 5.88 14.30
CA VAL A 69 26.48 5.11 15.55
C VAL A 69 25.35 5.61 16.48
N PRO A 70 25.21 6.92 16.77
CA PRO A 70 24.15 7.39 17.66
C PRO A 70 22.75 7.20 17.03
N PHE A 71 22.62 7.30 15.71
CA PHE A 71 21.37 7.02 14.99
C PHE A 71 20.96 5.53 15.11
N TYR A 72 21.88 4.60 14.84
CA TYR A 72 21.61 3.16 15.01
C TYR A 72 21.29 2.80 16.45
N LEU A 73 21.93 3.48 17.41
CA LEU A 73 21.69 3.27 18.83
C LEU A 73 20.28 3.73 19.21
N ALA A 74 19.82 4.85 18.66
CA ALA A 74 18.45 5.33 18.85
C ALA A 74 17.40 4.36 18.28
N GLU A 75 17.58 3.87 17.05
CA GLU A 75 16.66 2.92 16.42
C GLU A 75 16.61 1.57 17.15
N LEU A 76 17.74 1.07 17.67
CA LEU A 76 17.73 -0.15 18.49
C LEU A 76 17.15 0.10 19.88
N THR A 77 17.42 1.25 20.49
CA THR A 77 16.87 1.61 21.81
C THR A 77 15.35 1.67 21.76
N GLU A 78 14.79 2.23 20.67
CA GLU A 78 13.36 2.25 20.41
C GLU A 78 12.74 0.84 20.38
N LYS A 79 13.46 -0.19 19.94
CA LYS A 79 12.94 -1.57 19.87
C LYS A 79 12.96 -2.33 21.20
N ILE A 80 13.49 -1.72 22.27
CA ILE A 80 13.50 -2.33 23.60
C ILE A 80 12.09 -2.32 24.18
N MET A 81 11.60 -3.50 24.54
CA MET A 81 10.31 -3.68 25.22
C MET A 81 10.52 -3.58 26.74
N GLN A 82 9.84 -2.61 27.36
CA GLN A 82 9.80 -2.38 28.81
C GLN A 82 8.40 -1.92 29.23
N GLU A 83 8.06 -2.14 30.51
CA GLU A 83 6.77 -1.71 31.08
C GLU A 83 6.64 -0.18 31.13
N ASP A 84 7.65 0.53 31.64
CA ASP A 84 7.73 1.99 31.52
C ASP A 84 8.48 2.35 30.23
N ARG A 85 7.72 2.81 29.24
CA ARG A 85 8.23 3.17 27.92
C ARG A 85 8.88 4.56 27.90
N ILE A 86 8.50 5.46 28.80
CA ILE A 86 8.99 6.86 28.85
C ILE A 86 10.53 6.94 28.92
N PRO A 87 11.26 6.21 29.80
CA PRO A 87 12.72 6.28 29.85
C PRO A 87 13.38 5.83 28.54
N ILE A 88 12.81 4.84 27.85
CA ILE A 88 13.32 4.37 26.55
C ILE A 88 13.14 5.43 25.47
N LEU A 89 11.97 6.07 25.41
CA LEU A 89 11.72 7.18 24.48
C LEU A 89 12.71 8.32 24.72
N LYS A 90 12.92 8.72 25.98
CA LYS A 90 13.88 9.77 26.35
C LYS A 90 15.32 9.42 25.97
N ALA A 91 15.74 8.18 26.21
CA ALA A 91 17.06 7.69 25.82
C ALA A 91 17.25 7.71 24.29
N SER A 92 16.27 7.22 23.53
CA SER A 92 16.32 7.24 22.06
C SER A 92 16.33 8.68 21.52
N GLN A 93 15.48 9.57 22.04
CA GLN A 93 15.46 10.97 21.67
C GLN A 93 16.78 11.69 21.97
N ALA A 94 17.44 11.39 23.09
CA ALA A 94 18.74 11.97 23.42
C ALA A 94 19.79 11.61 22.36
N LYS A 95 19.82 10.33 21.94
CA LYS A 95 20.72 9.84 20.89
C LYS A 95 20.41 10.39 19.50
N LEU A 96 19.13 10.61 19.17
CA LEU A 96 18.76 11.30 17.92
C LEU A 96 19.20 12.76 17.93
N LYS A 97 19.03 13.48 19.05
CA LYS A 97 19.47 14.87 19.17
C LYS A 97 20.99 14.98 19.07
N GLU A 98 21.73 14.07 19.71
CA GLU A 98 23.18 13.96 19.58
C GLU A 98 23.59 13.77 18.11
N PHE A 99 23.01 12.79 17.41
CA PHE A 99 23.24 12.56 15.99
C PHE A 99 22.96 13.79 15.12
N ILE A 100 21.81 14.44 15.31
CA ILE A 100 21.40 15.61 14.51
C ILE A 100 22.35 16.77 14.78
N SER A 101 22.63 17.10 16.04
CA SER A 101 23.56 18.19 16.42
C SER A 101 24.97 17.98 15.85
N PHE A 102 25.43 16.73 15.81
CA PHE A 102 26.69 16.37 15.20
C PHE A 102 26.65 16.56 13.67
N CYS A 103 25.58 16.12 12.99
CA CYS A 103 25.41 16.33 11.55
C CYS A 103 25.26 17.81 11.19
N GLU A 104 24.69 18.64 12.07
CA GLU A 104 24.61 20.10 11.91
C GLU A 104 26.01 20.71 11.96
N THR A 105 26.81 20.33 12.96
CA THR A 105 28.21 20.78 13.10
C THR A 105 29.05 20.43 11.86
N MET A 106 28.80 19.27 11.27
CA MET A 106 29.50 18.78 10.07
C MET A 106 28.94 19.31 8.74
N GLU A 107 27.95 20.23 8.78
CA GLU A 107 27.25 20.78 7.61
C GLU A 107 26.63 19.70 6.68
N LEU A 108 26.20 18.59 7.28
CA LEU A 108 25.53 17.49 6.59
C LEU A 108 24.00 17.67 6.57
N VAL A 109 23.46 18.49 7.48
CA VAL A 109 22.03 18.76 7.56
C VAL A 109 21.61 19.76 6.48
N PRO A 110 20.60 19.44 5.66
CA PRO A 110 20.07 20.35 4.66
C PRO A 110 19.48 21.62 5.29
N LYS A 111 19.70 22.77 4.64
CA LYS A 111 19.29 24.10 5.14
C LYS A 111 17.81 24.19 5.48
N GLU A 112 16.94 23.49 4.75
CA GLU A 112 15.49 23.53 4.95
C GLU A 112 15.04 22.87 6.27
N GLU A 113 15.89 22.03 6.90
CA GLU A 113 15.63 21.44 8.23
C GLU A 113 16.19 22.34 9.36
N LEU A 114 17.19 23.17 9.06
CA LEU A 114 17.82 24.13 10.00
C LEU A 114 16.95 25.38 10.26
N GLU A 115 16.10 25.76 9.31
CA GLU A 115 15.17 26.92 9.39
C GLU A 115 14.05 26.76 10.46
N THR A 116 14.18 25.78 11.35
CA THR A 116 13.23 25.48 12.43
C THR A 116 13.15 26.57 13.50
N SER A 117 14.10 27.51 13.59
CA SER A 117 14.13 28.50 14.68
C SER A 117 13.54 29.87 14.35
N THR A 118 13.41 30.26 13.07
CA THR A 118 13.12 31.67 12.73
C THR A 118 11.80 31.91 12.00
N GLU A 119 11.23 30.94 11.27
CA GLU A 119 10.11 31.24 10.36
C GLU A 119 8.99 30.19 10.39
N GLY A 120 7.76 30.67 10.62
CA GLY A 120 6.52 30.02 10.19
C GLY A 120 6.21 28.65 10.80
N ASN A 121 5.50 28.64 11.94
CA ASN A 121 4.96 27.41 12.53
C ASN A 121 3.61 26.99 11.91
N SER A 122 3.33 27.39 10.66
CA SER A 122 2.06 27.09 10.00
C SER A 122 1.91 25.60 9.72
N LEU A 123 0.66 25.12 9.73
CA LEU A 123 0.34 23.75 9.30
C LEU A 123 0.78 23.48 7.85
N ALA A 124 0.74 24.51 7.00
CA ALA A 124 1.21 24.42 5.61
C ALA A 124 2.72 24.18 5.56
N ASP A 125 3.49 24.91 6.37
CA ASP A 125 4.95 24.81 6.41
C ASP A 125 5.40 23.45 6.94
N LYS A 126 4.74 22.93 7.98
CA LYS A 126 4.96 21.57 8.50
C LYS A 126 4.71 20.51 7.43
N ARG A 127 3.65 20.65 6.65
CA ARG A 127 3.34 19.74 5.54
C ARG A 127 4.38 19.83 4.43
N ALA A 128 4.78 21.04 4.05
CA ALA A 128 5.79 21.27 3.01
C ALA A 128 7.14 20.64 3.40
N ARG A 129 7.58 20.82 4.65
CA ARG A 129 8.80 20.19 5.19
C ARG A 129 8.73 18.66 5.12
N LYS A 130 7.63 18.06 5.55
CA LYS A 130 7.46 16.61 5.47
C LYS A 130 7.48 16.08 4.03
N ILE A 131 6.89 16.82 3.09
CA ILE A 131 6.96 16.48 1.65
C ILE A 131 8.39 16.58 1.13
N ALA A 132 9.12 17.66 1.47
CA ALA A 132 10.51 17.84 1.08
C ALA A 132 11.40 16.71 1.63
N ARG A 133 11.23 16.36 2.91
CA ARG A 133 11.91 15.25 3.57
C ARG A 133 11.62 13.91 2.89
N PHE A 134 10.35 13.63 2.57
CA PHE A 134 9.97 12.41 1.86
C PHE A 134 10.60 12.33 0.46
N LYS A 135 10.61 13.44 -0.30
CA LYS A 135 11.28 13.51 -1.61
C LYS A 135 12.77 13.25 -1.50
N ARG A 136 13.43 13.85 -0.50
CA ARG A 136 14.86 13.65 -0.22
C ARG A 136 15.17 12.21 0.18
N GLN A 137 14.34 11.62 1.04
CA GLN A 137 14.44 10.23 1.41
C GLN A 137 14.36 9.32 0.17
N LYS A 138 13.39 9.55 -0.72
CA LYS A 138 13.25 8.78 -1.97
C LYS A 138 14.44 8.96 -2.91
N ALA A 139 14.94 10.18 -3.05
CA ALA A 139 16.14 10.45 -3.86
C ALA A 139 17.37 9.73 -3.30
N ALA A 140 17.58 9.76 -1.98
CA ALA A 140 18.69 9.06 -1.33
C ALA A 140 18.57 7.53 -1.45
N GLU A 141 17.37 6.97 -1.27
CA GLU A 141 17.10 5.53 -1.50
C GLU A 141 17.42 5.12 -2.94
N SER A 142 16.95 5.89 -3.92
CA SER A 142 17.22 5.65 -5.34
C SER A 142 18.71 5.71 -5.67
N LYS A 143 19.41 6.71 -5.13
CA LYS A 143 20.85 6.91 -5.35
C LYS A 143 21.67 5.77 -4.74
N LEU A 144 21.31 5.28 -3.55
CA LEU A 144 21.98 4.11 -2.95
C LEU A 144 21.77 2.83 -3.77
N LEU A 145 20.59 2.65 -4.37
CA LEU A 145 20.34 1.52 -5.27
C LEU A 145 21.19 1.62 -6.53
N GLU A 146 21.29 2.81 -7.11
CA GLU A 146 22.13 3.06 -8.30
C GLU A 146 23.61 2.78 -8.03
N ILE A 147 24.14 3.26 -6.90
CA ILE A 147 25.54 2.99 -6.50
C ILE A 147 25.77 1.49 -6.29
N LYS A 148 24.83 0.79 -5.63
CA LYS A 148 24.92 -0.67 -5.46
C LYS A 148 24.93 -1.41 -6.80
N GLU A 149 24.06 -1.03 -7.73
CA GLU A 149 23.98 -1.64 -9.05
C GLU A 149 25.25 -1.37 -9.86
N ARG A 150 25.78 -0.14 -9.82
CA ARG A 150 27.06 0.24 -10.44
C ARG A 150 28.22 -0.61 -9.89
N LYS A 151 28.32 -0.75 -8.57
CA LYS A 151 29.34 -1.59 -7.90
C LYS A 151 29.21 -3.06 -8.29
N GLU A 152 27.98 -3.56 -8.45
CA GLU A 152 27.74 -4.93 -8.87
C GLU A 152 28.10 -5.17 -10.35
N ARG A 153 27.82 -4.22 -11.25
CA ARG A 153 28.24 -4.28 -12.66
C ARG A 153 29.75 -4.29 -12.79
N ARG A 154 30.47 -3.41 -12.09
CA ARG A 154 31.93 -3.42 -12.04
C ARG A 154 32.47 -4.72 -11.46
N GLY A 155 31.91 -5.20 -10.35
CA GLY A 155 32.31 -6.47 -9.74
C GLY A 155 32.12 -7.69 -10.65
N ARG A 156 31.11 -7.68 -11.54
CA ARG A 156 30.95 -8.71 -12.57
C ARG A 156 32.00 -8.57 -13.69
N SER A 157 32.26 -7.34 -14.14
CA SER A 157 33.27 -7.04 -15.16
C SER A 157 34.68 -7.42 -14.70
N SER A 158 35.06 -7.05 -13.47
CA SER A 158 36.38 -7.38 -12.90
C SER A 158 36.55 -8.89 -12.70
N LYS A 159 35.53 -9.59 -12.21
CA LYS A 159 35.54 -11.07 -12.14
C LYS A 159 35.67 -11.71 -13.52
N ALA A 160 34.99 -11.19 -14.53
CA ALA A 160 35.10 -11.70 -15.90
C ALA A 160 36.49 -11.44 -16.51
N SER A 161 37.09 -10.28 -16.22
CA SER A 161 38.45 -9.92 -16.65
C SER A 161 39.52 -10.77 -15.97
N ALA A 162 39.41 -10.98 -14.65
CA ALA A 162 40.32 -11.85 -13.90
C ALA A 162 40.26 -13.32 -14.36
N LEU A 163 39.13 -13.76 -14.93
CA LEU A 163 38.98 -15.09 -15.51
C LEU A 163 39.53 -15.19 -16.94
N SER A 164 39.75 -14.08 -17.65
CA SER A 164 40.14 -14.06 -19.06
C SER A 164 41.55 -13.54 -19.33
N ALA A 165 42.22 -12.89 -18.38
CA ALA A 165 43.56 -12.34 -18.56
C ALA A 165 44.68 -13.31 -18.11
N PRO A 166 45.60 -13.72 -19.00
CA PRO A 166 46.92 -14.21 -18.60
C PRO A 166 47.71 -13.09 -17.90
N ILE A 167 48.43 -13.46 -16.84
CA ILE A 167 49.13 -12.61 -15.87
C ILE A 167 50.23 -11.77 -16.55
N GLU A 168 49.92 -10.64 -17.19
CA GLU A 168 50.89 -9.58 -17.56
C GLU A 168 50.20 -8.37 -18.22
N ALA A 169 49.59 -7.46 -17.44
CA ALA A 169 49.31 -6.10 -17.90
C ALA A 169 48.92 -5.16 -16.74
N GLY A 170 49.88 -4.32 -16.35
CA GLY A 170 49.74 -3.00 -15.68
C GLY A 170 48.52 -2.73 -14.80
N GLU A 171 48.70 -2.87 -13.49
CA GLU A 171 47.72 -2.61 -12.42
C GLU A 171 47.58 -1.12 -12.01
N GLU A 172 47.80 -0.14 -12.90
CA GLU A 172 48.04 1.24 -12.40
C GLU A 172 46.86 2.22 -12.47
N ASP A 173 45.70 1.88 -13.06
CA ASP A 173 44.62 2.87 -13.30
C ASP A 173 43.21 2.50 -12.75
N MET A 174 43.07 1.39 -12.01
CA MET A 174 41.76 0.87 -11.54
C MET A 174 41.51 1.02 -10.03
N LEU A 175 42.39 1.69 -9.29
CA LEU A 175 42.38 1.67 -7.81
C LEU A 175 41.70 2.88 -7.15
N ASP A 176 41.41 3.97 -7.88
CA ASP A 176 40.92 5.23 -7.28
C ASP A 176 39.39 5.41 -7.33
N ASP A 177 38.65 4.75 -8.25
CA ASP A 177 37.18 4.88 -8.37
C ASP A 177 36.42 4.29 -7.17
N ASP A 178 36.96 3.22 -6.56
CA ASP A 178 36.28 2.53 -5.45
C ASP A 178 36.20 3.43 -4.18
N GLY A 179 37.16 4.32 -3.97
CA GLY A 179 37.22 5.19 -2.79
C GLY A 179 36.20 6.33 -2.82
N GLU A 180 36.03 6.98 -3.97
CA GLU A 180 35.07 8.08 -4.15
C GLU A 180 33.63 7.59 -4.07
N GLU A 181 33.34 6.43 -4.66
CA GLU A 181 32.01 5.85 -4.58
C GLU A 181 31.63 5.36 -3.18
N GLU A 182 32.59 4.78 -2.44
CA GLU A 182 32.36 4.42 -1.05
C GLU A 182 32.05 5.66 -0.22
N ARG A 183 32.76 6.76 -0.47
CA ARG A 183 32.47 8.05 0.16
C ARG A 183 31.06 8.53 -0.19
N GLU A 184 30.70 8.50 -1.46
CA GLU A 184 29.36 8.90 -1.92
C GLU A 184 28.26 8.03 -1.30
N ALA A 185 28.48 6.72 -1.21
CA ALA A 185 27.55 5.78 -0.58
C ALA A 185 27.35 6.10 0.91
N TRP A 186 28.43 6.38 1.64
CA TRP A 186 28.35 6.75 3.06
C TRP A 186 27.65 8.09 3.27
N LEU A 187 27.99 9.13 2.51
CA LEU A 187 27.32 10.45 2.60
C LEU A 187 25.83 10.36 2.25
N THR A 188 25.48 9.57 1.23
CA THR A 188 24.08 9.33 0.87
C THR A 188 23.35 8.55 1.97
N THR A 189 24.01 7.58 2.60
CA THR A 189 23.46 6.83 3.76
C THR A 189 23.23 7.75 4.96
N ILE A 190 24.16 8.68 5.23
CA ILE A 190 24.00 9.68 6.30
C ILE A 190 22.84 10.62 5.99
N THR A 191 22.70 11.08 4.74
CA THR A 191 21.57 11.92 4.32
C THR A 191 20.23 11.20 4.53
N LEU A 192 20.17 9.91 4.18
CA LEU A 192 18.99 9.07 4.44
C LEU A 192 18.71 8.93 5.94
N ALA A 193 19.75 8.69 6.75
CA ALA A 193 19.65 8.58 8.20
C ALA A 193 19.18 9.88 8.86
N ILE A 194 19.65 11.05 8.40
CA ILE A 194 19.19 12.37 8.87
C ILE A 194 17.68 12.53 8.64
N CYS A 195 17.19 12.21 7.44
CA CYS A 195 15.76 12.27 7.15
C CYS A 195 14.94 11.38 8.10
N LYS A 196 15.38 10.12 8.28
CA LYS A 196 14.73 9.18 9.20
C LYS A 196 14.80 9.63 10.65
N ALA A 197 15.92 10.23 11.08
CA ALA A 197 16.12 10.71 12.43
C ALA A 197 15.14 11.82 12.80
N PHE A 198 14.89 12.78 11.91
CA PHE A 198 13.90 13.83 12.14
C PHE A 198 12.47 13.27 12.24
N ASP A 199 12.08 12.38 11.32
CA ASP A 199 10.76 11.75 11.37
C ASP A 199 10.57 10.92 12.65
N LEU A 200 11.59 10.14 13.03
CA LEU A 200 11.58 9.35 14.25
C LEU A 200 11.50 10.25 15.49
N LEU A 201 12.27 11.34 15.55
CA LEU A 201 12.24 12.29 16.66
C LEU A 201 10.86 12.94 16.83
N GLU A 202 10.19 13.32 15.74
CA GLU A 202 8.83 13.84 15.79
C GLU A 202 7.81 12.81 16.29
N MET A 203 7.97 11.54 15.90
CA MET A 203 7.09 10.46 16.34
C MET A 203 7.28 10.16 17.82
N LEU A 204 8.53 10.02 18.28
CA LEU A 204 8.85 9.71 19.69
C LEU A 204 8.42 10.84 20.63
N LYS A 205 8.50 12.10 20.22
CA LYS A 205 8.00 13.24 21.01
C LYS A 205 6.50 13.16 21.24
N LYS A 206 5.72 12.87 20.19
CA LYS A 206 4.26 12.71 20.30
C LYS A 206 3.87 11.54 21.19
N GLU A 207 4.60 10.43 21.09
CA GLU A 207 4.40 9.27 21.96
C GLU A 207 4.72 9.61 23.43
N GLU A 208 5.83 10.30 23.70
CA GLU A 208 6.20 10.75 25.05
C GLU A 208 5.16 11.70 25.64
N GLU A 209 4.69 12.68 24.86
CA GLU A 209 3.64 13.63 25.29
C GLU A 209 2.35 12.88 25.65
N MET A 210 1.94 11.92 24.82
CA MET A 210 0.75 11.10 25.05
C MET A 210 0.89 10.25 26.33
N LEU A 211 1.99 9.50 26.46
CA LEU A 211 2.23 8.65 27.63
C LEU A 211 2.38 9.46 28.92
N SER A 212 3.02 10.64 28.86
CA SER A 212 3.15 11.52 30.02
C SER A 212 1.79 12.08 30.45
N SER A 213 0.94 12.47 29.50
CA SER A 213 -0.43 12.92 29.81
C SER A 213 -1.30 11.81 30.41
N ILE A 214 -1.06 10.56 30.01
CA ILE A 214 -1.73 9.38 30.58
C ILE A 214 -1.25 9.14 32.00
N LYS A 215 0.06 9.15 32.23
CA LYS A 215 0.66 8.96 33.56
C LYS A 215 0.20 10.02 34.55
N GLU A 216 0.16 11.28 34.13
CA GLU A 216 -0.34 12.39 34.96
C GLU A 216 -1.83 12.22 35.34
N LYS A 217 -2.66 11.72 34.42
CA LYS A 217 -4.08 11.41 34.71
C LYS A 217 -4.23 10.21 35.64
N GLN A 218 -3.41 9.16 35.46
CA GLN A 218 -3.40 8.01 36.37
C GLN A 218 -3.02 8.40 37.80
N GLU A 219 -2.05 9.32 37.96
CA GLU A 219 -1.64 9.85 39.27
C GLU A 219 -2.75 10.69 39.93
N LYS A 220 -3.57 11.40 39.16
CA LYS A 220 -4.67 12.24 39.66
C LYS A 220 -5.91 11.46 40.05
N ASP A 221 -6.36 10.54 39.20
CA ASP A 221 -7.67 9.88 39.35
C ASP A 221 -7.59 8.46 39.93
N GLY A 222 -6.40 7.86 39.96
CA GLY A 222 -6.19 6.46 40.33
C GLY A 222 -6.64 5.47 39.24
N ASP A 223 -5.93 4.34 39.12
CA ASP A 223 -6.03 3.41 37.97
C ASP A 223 -7.46 2.92 37.63
N LYS A 224 -8.30 2.73 38.67
CA LYS A 224 -9.68 2.24 38.49
C LYS A 224 -10.62 3.30 37.93
N ASN A 225 -10.45 4.57 38.31
CA ASN A 225 -11.30 5.65 37.81
C ASN A 225 -10.88 6.03 36.38
N PHE A 226 -9.58 6.05 36.11
CA PHE A 226 -9.03 6.29 34.77
C PHE A 226 -9.57 5.30 33.72
N SER A 227 -9.54 4.00 34.03
CA SER A 227 -10.07 2.96 33.14
C SER A 227 -11.57 3.12 32.87
N ARG A 228 -12.33 3.56 33.88
CA ARG A 228 -13.77 3.80 33.76
C ARG A 228 -14.08 5.04 32.91
N GLU A 229 -13.34 6.12 33.09
CA GLU A 229 -13.51 7.35 32.30
C GLU A 229 -13.18 7.14 30.83
N ILE A 230 -12.13 6.37 30.49
CA ILE A 230 -11.82 6.02 29.10
C ILE A 230 -12.97 5.25 28.44
N LEU A 231 -13.56 4.30 29.17
CA LEU A 231 -14.70 3.53 28.67
C LEU A 231 -15.94 4.43 28.45
N ASP A 232 -16.20 5.34 29.38
CA ASP A 232 -17.31 6.30 29.27
C ASP A 232 -17.12 7.28 28.11
N ASP A 233 -15.90 7.78 27.89
CA ASP A 233 -15.58 8.65 26.75
C ASP A 233 -15.69 7.92 25.41
N ARG A 234 -15.26 6.66 25.33
CA ARG A 234 -15.45 5.82 24.14
C ARG A 234 -16.93 5.62 23.84
N MET A 235 -17.74 5.36 24.88
CA MET A 235 -19.19 5.21 24.77
C MET A 235 -19.83 6.49 24.25
N LYS A 236 -19.51 7.66 24.82
CA LYS A 236 -20.01 8.96 24.36
C LYS A 236 -19.65 9.25 22.90
N ARG A 237 -18.42 8.94 22.47
CA ARG A 237 -18.01 9.11 21.07
C ARG A 237 -18.79 8.20 20.12
N ALA A 238 -19.01 6.94 20.50
CA ALA A 238 -19.82 6.02 19.71
C ALA A 238 -21.27 6.52 19.60
N GLU A 239 -21.87 6.96 20.71
CA GLU A 239 -23.22 7.54 20.70
C GLU A 239 -23.31 8.80 19.83
N ALA A 240 -22.32 9.69 19.91
CA ALA A 240 -22.25 10.89 19.08
C ALA A 240 -22.14 10.55 17.60
N TRP A 241 -21.33 9.54 17.23
CA TRP A 241 -21.21 9.06 15.86
C TRP A 241 -22.53 8.48 15.34
N HIS A 242 -23.22 7.68 16.15
CA HIS A 242 -24.55 7.17 15.80
C HIS A 242 -25.59 8.29 15.65
N ARG A 243 -25.57 9.30 16.53
CA ARG A 243 -26.43 10.48 16.39
C ARG A 243 -26.13 11.25 15.10
N ASP A 244 -24.86 11.53 14.81
CA ASP A 244 -24.47 12.25 13.59
C ASP A 244 -24.85 11.46 12.33
N GLY A 245 -24.63 10.14 12.33
CA GLY A 245 -25.04 9.25 11.26
C GLY A 245 -26.55 9.27 11.00
N VAL A 246 -27.36 9.23 12.06
CA VAL A 246 -28.83 9.32 11.96
C VAL A 246 -29.28 10.68 11.44
N VAL A 247 -28.67 11.78 11.91
CA VAL A 247 -28.99 13.13 11.41
C VAL A 247 -28.61 13.25 9.93
N ARG A 248 -27.43 12.80 9.55
CA ARG A 248 -26.94 12.83 8.16
C ARG A 248 -27.81 12.00 7.23
N ALA A 249 -28.26 10.82 7.67
CA ALA A 249 -29.14 9.94 6.89
C ALA A 249 -30.48 10.58 6.53
N ARG A 250 -31.00 11.49 7.38
CA ARG A 250 -32.26 12.22 7.10
C ARG A 250 -32.13 13.21 5.93
N TYR A 251 -30.92 13.72 5.69
CA TYR A 251 -30.65 14.72 4.66
C TYR A 251 -29.86 14.16 3.46
N SER A 252 -29.34 12.93 3.56
CA SER A 252 -28.73 12.25 2.42
C SER A 252 -29.82 11.73 1.48
N LYS A 253 -29.89 12.28 0.27
CA LYS A 253 -30.67 11.67 -0.80
C LYS A 253 -29.94 10.41 -1.27
N PRO A 254 -30.61 9.23 -1.33
CA PRO A 254 -30.01 8.08 -1.98
C PRO A 254 -29.67 8.45 -3.42
N ALA A 255 -28.45 8.16 -3.86
CA ALA A 255 -28.10 8.33 -5.27
C ALA A 255 -29.07 7.47 -6.10
N PRO A 256 -29.56 7.99 -7.25
CA PRO A 256 -30.40 7.19 -8.12
C PRO A 256 -29.63 5.93 -8.52
N PRO A 257 -30.25 4.74 -8.51
CA PRO A 257 -29.57 3.52 -8.91
C PRO A 257 -29.10 3.68 -10.35
N ILE A 258 -27.80 3.56 -10.57
CA ILE A 258 -27.23 3.51 -11.91
C ILE A 258 -27.64 2.14 -12.47
N THR A 259 -28.68 2.13 -13.29
CA THR A 259 -29.03 0.95 -14.06
C THR A 259 -28.08 0.81 -15.24
N CYS A 260 -27.89 -0.40 -15.74
CA CYS A 260 -27.12 -0.66 -16.96
C CYS A 260 -27.58 0.18 -18.16
N ALA A 261 -28.88 0.48 -18.24
CA ALA A 261 -29.44 1.37 -19.26
C ALA A 261 -28.97 2.83 -19.12
N THR A 262 -28.95 3.38 -17.90
CA THR A 262 -28.50 4.76 -17.65
C THR A 262 -26.99 4.93 -17.88
N PHE A 263 -26.18 3.94 -17.49
CA PHE A 263 -24.73 3.97 -17.74
C PHE A 263 -24.42 3.88 -19.24
N ALA A 264 -25.10 2.99 -19.97
CA ALA A 264 -24.94 2.89 -21.42
C ALA A 264 -25.29 4.20 -22.13
N GLN A 265 -26.33 4.89 -21.68
CA GLN A 265 -26.72 6.18 -22.24
C GLN A 265 -25.71 7.29 -21.94
N ASP A 266 -25.17 7.37 -20.71
CA ASP A 266 -24.14 8.35 -20.37
C ASP A 266 -22.80 8.09 -21.11
N VAL A 267 -22.48 6.83 -21.43
CA VAL A 267 -21.34 6.49 -22.30
C VAL A 267 -21.57 6.96 -23.73
N LEU A 268 -22.78 6.76 -24.27
CA LEU A 268 -23.15 7.21 -25.61
C LEU A 268 -23.22 8.74 -25.72
N GLU A 269 -23.67 9.43 -24.66
CA GLU A 269 -23.70 10.89 -24.56
C GLU A 269 -22.33 11.51 -24.20
N GLY A 270 -21.28 10.69 -24.05
CA GLY A 270 -19.90 11.12 -23.79
C GLY A 270 -19.66 11.65 -22.38
N ARG A 271 -20.58 11.42 -21.45
CA ARG A 271 -20.48 11.83 -20.04
C ARG A 271 -19.72 10.82 -19.17
N ALA A 272 -19.53 9.59 -19.64
CA ALA A 272 -18.79 8.53 -18.94
C ALA A 272 -17.93 7.69 -19.91
N ASN A 273 -16.82 7.14 -19.43
CA ASN A 273 -15.97 6.23 -20.19
C ASN A 273 -16.18 4.77 -19.74
N VAL A 274 -16.16 3.82 -20.69
CA VAL A 274 -16.30 2.36 -20.41
C VAL A 274 -15.18 1.84 -19.50
N SER A 275 -13.99 2.47 -19.55
CA SER A 275 -12.83 2.13 -18.72
C SER A 275 -12.81 2.81 -17.35
N GLN A 276 -13.77 3.70 -17.07
CA GLN A 276 -13.84 4.40 -15.80
C GLN A 276 -14.46 3.47 -14.76
N ALA A 277 -13.60 2.85 -13.95
CA ALA A 277 -14.03 2.18 -12.73
C ALA A 277 -14.88 3.17 -11.91
N HIS A 278 -16.17 2.89 -11.77
CA HIS A 278 -17.02 3.68 -10.92
C HIS A 278 -16.58 3.42 -9.49
N GLU A 279 -15.79 4.32 -8.91
CA GLU A 279 -15.54 4.32 -7.47
C GLU A 279 -16.87 4.57 -6.78
N HIS A 280 -17.53 3.48 -6.41
CA HIS A 280 -18.65 3.49 -5.49
C HIS A 280 -18.15 3.97 -4.14
N LYS A 281 -18.00 5.29 -3.94
CA LYS A 281 -17.92 5.91 -2.61
C LYS A 281 -19.29 5.84 -1.92
N HIS A 282 -19.95 4.69 -2.00
CA HIS A 282 -21.01 4.34 -1.09
C HIS A 282 -20.29 4.00 0.20
N GLN A 283 -20.29 4.94 1.14
CA GLN A 283 -20.04 4.59 2.53
C GLN A 283 -21.29 3.79 2.92
N PRO A 284 -21.23 2.46 3.07
CA PRO A 284 -22.40 1.71 3.49
C PRO A 284 -22.87 2.32 4.81
N LEU A 285 -24.18 2.57 4.94
CA LEU A 285 -24.80 2.92 6.20
C LEU A 285 -24.71 1.69 7.10
N ILE A 286 -23.53 1.46 7.66
CA ILE A 286 -23.25 0.32 8.52
C ILE A 286 -23.83 0.65 9.88
N PHE A 287 -24.80 -0.17 10.29
CA PHE A 287 -25.32 -0.16 11.64
C PHE A 287 -24.44 -1.09 12.50
N GLY A 288 -23.62 -0.50 13.36
CA GLY A 288 -22.72 -1.23 14.26
C GLY A 288 -21.33 -0.59 14.36
N PRO A 289 -20.54 -0.92 15.40
CA PRO A 289 -19.18 -0.39 15.55
C PRO A 289 -18.29 -0.88 14.40
N ALA A 290 -17.49 0.03 13.84
CA ALA A 290 -16.65 -0.21 12.67
C ALA A 290 -15.65 -1.39 12.80
N SER A 291 -15.33 -1.81 14.03
CA SER A 291 -14.47 -2.98 14.29
C SER A 291 -15.10 -4.32 13.92
N LEU A 292 -16.43 -4.39 13.73
CA LEU A 292 -17.15 -5.63 13.48
C LEU A 292 -17.39 -5.94 12.01
N VAL A 293 -17.22 -4.98 11.10
CA VAL A 293 -17.72 -5.10 9.72
C VAL A 293 -16.61 -5.32 8.69
N ASN A 294 -15.37 -4.90 8.98
CA ASN A 294 -14.26 -5.02 8.03
C ASN A 294 -12.98 -5.66 8.62
N GLY A 295 -13.07 -6.34 9.77
CA GLY A 295 -11.92 -6.98 10.43
C GLY A 295 -12.22 -8.40 10.92
N PRO A 296 -11.21 -9.28 11.02
CA PRO A 296 -11.39 -10.59 11.64
C PRO A 296 -11.82 -10.42 13.10
N LEU A 297 -12.91 -11.07 13.50
CA LEU A 297 -13.43 -11.04 14.87
C LEU A 297 -12.47 -11.82 15.77
N THR A 298 -11.55 -11.12 16.42
CA THR A 298 -10.49 -11.72 17.24
C THR A 298 -10.93 -12.09 18.65
N SER A 299 -11.94 -11.39 19.20
CA SER A 299 -12.43 -11.63 20.57
C SER A 299 -13.86 -12.19 20.64
N GLU A 300 -14.14 -13.02 21.64
CA GLU A 300 -15.49 -13.58 21.87
C GLU A 300 -16.55 -12.50 22.13
N ARG A 301 -16.15 -11.42 22.82
CA ARG A 301 -17.00 -10.26 23.08
C ARG A 301 -17.43 -9.56 21.79
N GLU A 302 -16.53 -9.43 20.82
CA GLU A 302 -16.84 -8.87 19.50
C GLU A 302 -17.76 -9.77 18.69
N ARG A 303 -17.60 -11.11 18.79
CA ARG A 303 -18.51 -12.07 18.14
C ARG A 303 -19.93 -11.98 18.68
N LEU A 304 -20.09 -11.87 20.00
CA LEU A 304 -21.40 -11.70 20.63
C LEU A 304 -22.03 -10.35 20.25
N ALA A 305 -21.26 -9.26 20.26
CA ALA A 305 -21.75 -7.94 19.85
C ALA A 305 -22.19 -7.92 18.38
N ALA A 306 -21.48 -8.61 17.48
CA ALA A 306 -21.89 -8.75 16.09
C ALA A 306 -23.22 -9.49 15.94
N GLN A 307 -23.50 -10.49 16.77
CA GLN A 307 -24.74 -11.27 16.68
C GLN A 307 -25.98 -10.52 17.18
N VAL A 308 -25.84 -9.64 18.18
CA VAL A 308 -26.98 -8.96 18.82
C VAL A 308 -27.54 -7.80 18.00
N PHE A 309 -26.71 -7.14 17.18
CA PHE A 309 -27.10 -5.97 16.38
C PHE A 309 -27.21 -6.25 14.87
N GLN A 310 -27.80 -7.40 14.50
CA GLN A 310 -28.04 -7.74 13.10
C GLN A 310 -29.37 -7.13 12.59
N PRO A 311 -29.41 -6.62 11.36
CA PRO A 311 -30.67 -6.27 10.71
C PRO A 311 -31.61 -7.48 10.59
N GLY A 312 -32.92 -7.29 10.76
CA GLY A 312 -33.91 -8.38 10.67
C GLY A 312 -34.16 -8.95 9.26
N PHE A 313 -33.34 -8.58 8.27
CA PHE A 313 -33.43 -9.04 6.88
C PHE A 313 -32.09 -9.62 6.42
N ARG A 314 -32.13 -10.56 5.48
CA ARG A 314 -30.92 -11.20 4.94
C ARG A 314 -30.11 -10.16 4.14
N LEU A 315 -28.86 -9.94 4.56
CA LEU A 315 -27.93 -9.07 3.83
C LEU A 315 -27.40 -9.78 2.57
N PRO A 316 -27.05 -9.02 1.52
CA PRO A 316 -26.34 -9.59 0.37
C PRO A 316 -25.02 -10.24 0.80
N THR A 317 -24.80 -11.48 0.36
CA THR A 317 -23.60 -12.27 0.69
C THR A 317 -22.48 -12.14 -0.35
N MET A 318 -22.73 -11.41 -1.43
CA MET A 318 -21.80 -11.23 -2.54
C MET A 318 -21.58 -9.74 -2.78
N SER A 319 -20.39 -9.35 -3.23
CA SER A 319 -20.13 -7.97 -3.61
C SER A 319 -20.86 -7.61 -4.91
N ILE A 320 -21.04 -6.31 -5.17
CA ILE A 320 -21.67 -5.83 -6.41
C ILE A 320 -20.87 -6.27 -7.64
N GLU A 321 -19.53 -6.25 -7.55
CA GLU A 321 -18.64 -6.71 -8.61
C GLU A 321 -18.77 -8.23 -8.82
N GLU A 322 -18.83 -9.01 -7.74
CA GLU A 322 -18.98 -10.47 -7.80
C GLU A 322 -20.34 -10.88 -8.37
N ALA A 323 -21.40 -10.14 -8.05
CA ALA A 323 -22.72 -10.30 -8.65
C ALA A 323 -22.70 -9.96 -10.15
N GLY A 324 -22.04 -8.86 -10.55
CA GLY A 324 -21.89 -8.46 -11.95
C GLY A 324 -21.10 -9.47 -12.78
N LEU A 325 -20.01 -10.01 -12.24
CA LEU A 325 -19.22 -11.08 -12.89
C LEU A 325 -20.05 -12.36 -13.06
N LYS A 326 -20.85 -12.72 -12.05
CA LYS A 326 -21.73 -13.88 -12.12
C LYS A 326 -22.84 -13.69 -13.14
N GLU A 327 -23.36 -12.48 -13.28
CA GLU A 327 -24.35 -12.14 -14.32
C GLU A 327 -23.73 -12.23 -15.73
N MET A 328 -22.51 -11.71 -15.92
CA MET A 328 -21.76 -11.88 -17.17
C MET A 328 -21.48 -13.35 -17.49
N GLU A 329 -21.09 -14.15 -16.50
CA GLU A 329 -20.85 -15.59 -16.68
C GLU A 329 -22.14 -16.32 -17.07
N MET A 330 -23.26 -15.95 -16.47
CA MET A 330 -24.58 -16.49 -16.83
C MET A 330 -25.00 -16.09 -18.24
N MET A 331 -24.68 -14.86 -18.67
CA MET A 331 -24.93 -14.36 -20.02
C MET A 331 -24.05 -15.07 -21.05
N ASN A 332 -22.77 -15.27 -20.77
CA ASN A 332 -21.86 -16.03 -21.64
C ASN A 332 -22.32 -17.48 -21.79
N LYS A 333 -22.68 -18.15 -20.68
CA LYS A 333 -23.27 -19.50 -20.70
C LYS A 333 -24.60 -19.56 -21.45
N TRP A 334 -25.37 -18.48 -21.47
CA TRP A 334 -26.59 -18.40 -22.27
C TRP A 334 -26.26 -18.26 -23.75
N GLN A 335 -25.33 -17.37 -24.12
CA GLN A 335 -24.87 -17.20 -25.50
C GLN A 335 -24.24 -18.48 -26.07
N GLU A 336 -23.39 -19.17 -25.30
CA GLU A 336 -22.78 -20.44 -25.69
C GLU A 336 -23.82 -21.54 -25.90
N ARG A 337 -24.85 -21.60 -25.03
CA ARG A 337 -25.96 -22.54 -25.20
C ARG A 337 -26.78 -22.20 -26.44
N THR A 338 -27.07 -20.94 -26.70
CA THR A 338 -27.78 -20.50 -27.90
C THR A 338 -26.98 -20.78 -29.17
N ALA A 339 -25.66 -20.52 -29.16
CA ALA A 339 -24.77 -20.83 -30.27
C ALA A 339 -24.69 -22.34 -30.54
N LYS A 340 -24.55 -23.16 -29.49
CA LYS A 340 -24.62 -24.62 -29.60
C LYS A 340 -25.96 -25.08 -30.15
N PHE A 341 -27.07 -24.48 -29.71
CA PHE A 341 -28.41 -24.84 -30.20
C PHE A 341 -28.58 -24.48 -31.68
N ILE A 342 -28.01 -23.36 -32.13
CA ILE A 342 -27.98 -22.95 -33.55
C ILE A 342 -27.09 -23.89 -34.36
N GLU A 343 -25.92 -24.28 -33.85
CA GLU A 343 -25.01 -25.22 -34.50
C GLU A 343 -25.60 -26.64 -34.57
N GLU A 344 -26.31 -27.07 -33.53
CA GLU A 344 -27.06 -28.33 -33.48
C GLU A 344 -28.25 -28.31 -34.45
N ALA A 345 -28.98 -27.19 -34.55
CA ALA A 345 -30.03 -27.00 -35.54
C ALA A 345 -29.49 -27.00 -36.99
N ASN A 346 -28.30 -26.41 -37.22
CA ASN A 346 -27.64 -26.40 -38.53
C ASN A 346 -26.98 -27.74 -38.90
N SER A 347 -26.68 -28.60 -37.92
CA SER A 347 -26.05 -29.91 -38.15
C SER A 347 -27.04 -31.07 -38.21
N SER A 348 -28.24 -30.92 -37.64
CA SER A 348 -29.23 -32.02 -37.56
C SER A 348 -30.25 -32.08 -38.69
N TRP A 349 -30.32 -31.11 -39.61
CA TRP A 349 -31.37 -31.13 -40.65
C TRP A 349 -30.98 -30.76 -42.10
N HIS A 350 -29.71 -30.48 -42.46
CA HIS A 350 -29.36 -30.31 -43.88
C HIS A 350 -27.94 -30.79 -44.23
N LYS A 351 -27.74 -32.11 -44.15
CA LYS A 351 -26.76 -32.82 -44.98
C LYS A 351 -27.37 -34.10 -45.57
N ASP A 352 -28.60 -34.01 -46.07
CA ASP A 352 -29.10 -35.00 -47.04
C ASP A 352 -28.88 -34.42 -48.44
N ASP A 353 -27.64 -34.53 -48.92
CA ASP A 353 -27.31 -34.26 -50.32
C ASP A 353 -26.62 -35.48 -50.95
N ASN A 354 -26.86 -36.69 -50.42
CA ASN A 354 -26.26 -37.89 -50.99
C ASN A 354 -27.10 -39.16 -50.82
N ARG A 355 -28.37 -39.12 -51.22
CA ARG A 355 -29.14 -40.34 -51.49
C ARG A 355 -29.97 -40.21 -52.76
N LYS A 356 -29.30 -40.23 -53.91
CA LYS A 356 -29.90 -40.80 -55.12
C LYS A 356 -29.90 -42.33 -54.98
N PRO A 357 -31.06 -42.97 -55.06
CA PRO A 357 -31.19 -44.18 -55.86
C PRO A 357 -32.26 -43.90 -56.92
N GLY A 358 -31.85 -43.74 -58.19
CA GLY A 358 -32.83 -43.69 -59.29
C GLY A 358 -33.42 -45.08 -59.56
N PRO A 359 -34.32 -45.24 -60.55
CA PRO A 359 -35.32 -44.31 -61.07
C PRO A 359 -36.74 -44.88 -60.88
N SER A 360 -37.71 -44.05 -60.50
CA SER A 360 -39.14 -44.37 -60.62
C SER A 360 -39.88 -43.07 -60.91
N GLU A 361 -40.27 -42.91 -62.16
CA GLU A 361 -41.09 -41.82 -62.67
C GLU A 361 -42.49 -41.85 -62.03
N VAL A 362 -42.73 -41.04 -61.00
CA VAL A 362 -44.03 -40.39 -60.74
C VAL A 362 -43.84 -39.31 -59.66
N ASP A 363 -44.48 -38.16 -59.87
CA ASP A 363 -44.77 -37.08 -58.91
C ASP A 363 -43.64 -36.07 -58.57
N GLU A 364 -43.23 -35.27 -59.57
CA GLU A 364 -42.49 -34.01 -59.34
C GLU A 364 -43.39 -32.75 -59.30
N ASP A 365 -44.71 -32.88 -59.54
CA ASP A 365 -45.60 -31.70 -59.64
C ASP A 365 -46.34 -31.35 -58.32
N GLU A 366 -46.53 -32.27 -57.37
CA GLU A 366 -47.27 -31.97 -56.13
C GLU A 366 -46.44 -31.24 -55.06
N ASP A 367 -45.11 -31.44 -55.03
CA ASP A 367 -44.26 -30.91 -53.96
C ASP A 367 -43.92 -29.41 -54.16
N ASP A 368 -43.90 -28.95 -55.41
CA ASP A 368 -43.61 -27.55 -55.76
C ASP A 368 -44.84 -26.64 -55.56
N ASP A 369 -46.05 -27.16 -55.81
CA ASP A 369 -47.31 -26.45 -55.56
C ASP A 369 -47.57 -26.28 -54.06
N ALA A 370 -47.31 -27.32 -53.24
CA ALA A 370 -47.43 -27.24 -51.80
C ALA A 370 -46.44 -26.23 -51.18
N ALA A 371 -45.23 -26.13 -51.74
CA ALA A 371 -44.24 -25.13 -51.32
C ALA A 371 -44.69 -23.70 -51.67
N GLN A 372 -45.28 -23.50 -52.85
CA GLN A 372 -45.82 -22.19 -53.25
C GLN A 372 -47.05 -21.79 -52.43
N GLU A 373 -47.97 -22.69 -52.13
CA GLU A 373 -49.12 -22.40 -51.28
C GLU A 373 -48.70 -22.03 -49.87
N LYS A 374 -47.70 -22.72 -49.31
CA LYS A 374 -47.16 -22.40 -47.99
C LYS A 374 -46.45 -21.03 -47.96
N ALA A 375 -45.76 -20.67 -49.04
CA ALA A 375 -45.15 -19.35 -49.18
C ALA A 375 -46.21 -18.24 -49.27
N ARG A 376 -47.28 -18.45 -50.05
CA ARG A 376 -48.42 -17.51 -50.13
C ARG A 376 -49.13 -17.36 -48.78
N ALA A 377 -49.43 -18.47 -48.12
CA ALA A 377 -50.05 -18.45 -46.79
C ALA A 377 -49.17 -17.75 -45.75
N TRP A 378 -47.85 -17.83 -45.89
CA TRP A 378 -46.91 -17.15 -45.00
C TRP A 378 -46.82 -15.63 -45.25
N ASP A 379 -47.01 -15.20 -46.49
CA ASP A 379 -47.11 -13.78 -46.82
C ASP A 379 -48.46 -13.20 -46.39
N ASP A 380 -49.58 -13.90 -46.64
CA ASP A 380 -50.92 -13.52 -46.16
C ASP A 380 -50.94 -13.36 -44.64
N TRP A 381 -50.31 -14.30 -43.92
CA TRP A 381 -50.21 -14.21 -42.46
C TRP A 381 -49.37 -13.01 -42.00
N LYS A 382 -48.28 -12.65 -42.70
CA LYS A 382 -47.46 -11.48 -42.35
C LYS A 382 -48.20 -10.17 -42.60
N ASP A 383 -49.04 -10.12 -43.62
CA ASP A 383 -49.90 -8.97 -43.90
C ASP A 383 -51.01 -8.82 -42.85
N GLU A 384 -51.61 -9.92 -42.39
CA GLU A 384 -52.56 -9.91 -41.26
C GLU A 384 -51.89 -9.57 -39.92
N ASN A 385 -50.58 -9.82 -39.79
CA ASN A 385 -49.81 -9.62 -38.55
C ASN A 385 -48.69 -8.59 -38.74
N PRO A 386 -49.03 -7.30 -38.98
CA PRO A 386 -48.04 -6.26 -39.21
C PRO A 386 -47.12 -6.11 -37.99
N ARG A 387 -45.82 -6.05 -38.26
CA ARG A 387 -44.78 -5.87 -37.24
C ARG A 387 -45.13 -4.69 -36.33
N GLY A 388 -45.13 -4.94 -35.02
CA GLY A 388 -45.48 -3.93 -34.02
C GLY A 388 -46.96 -3.92 -33.60
N ALA A 389 -47.78 -4.88 -34.02
CA ALA A 389 -49.18 -5.00 -33.60
C ALA A 389 -49.43 -4.99 -32.08
N GLY A 390 -48.48 -5.46 -31.29
CA GLY A 390 -48.54 -5.41 -29.82
C GLY A 390 -48.19 -4.05 -29.19
N ASN A 391 -47.54 -3.13 -29.93
CA ASN A 391 -47.09 -1.82 -29.42
C ASN A 391 -47.96 -0.63 -29.89
N LYS A 392 -49.04 -0.89 -30.64
CA LYS A 392 -49.96 0.11 -31.19
C LYS A 392 -50.67 0.98 -30.13
N LYS A 393 -50.65 0.59 -28.85
CA LYS A 393 -51.26 1.36 -27.74
C LYS A 393 -50.30 2.34 -27.05
N LEU A 394 -49.02 2.37 -27.43
CA LEU A 394 -47.98 3.20 -26.82
C LEU A 394 -47.46 4.32 -27.73
N THR A 395 -47.97 4.44 -28.96
CA THR A 395 -47.78 5.62 -29.80
C THR A 395 -48.89 6.64 -29.51
N PRO A 396 -48.57 7.84 -28.99
CA PRO A 396 -49.55 8.92 -28.89
C PRO A 396 -50.01 9.29 -30.31
N CYS A 397 -51.31 9.18 -30.58
CA CYS A 397 -51.91 9.92 -31.67
C CYS A 397 -51.73 11.42 -31.34
N GLY A 398 -51.38 12.23 -32.35
CA GLY A 398 -51.21 13.67 -32.21
C GLY A 398 -52.43 14.41 -31.71
#